data_AF-A0A8C4LWG7-F1
#
_entry.id   AF-A0A8C4LWG7-F1
#
_cell.length_a   1.000
_cell.length_b   1.000
_cell.length_c   1.000
_cell.angle_alpha   90.00
_cell.angle_beta   90.00
_cell.angle_gamma   90.00
#
_symmetry.space_group_name_H-M   'P 1'
#
loop_
_entity.id
_entity.type
_entity.pdbx_description
1 polymer ?
#
loop_
_entity_poly.entity_id
_entity_poly.type
_entity_poly.pdbx_seq_one_letter_code
_entity_poly.pdbx_strand_id
1 'polypeptide(L)'
;MASSCVLWLALASCILTLASTQQQISTSSNSYGPDLECGAPGTTEAQGCFDPCKNYTFLNESSRSSENTERGQMCDSNLRGWYRFVGKGGVRMPETCVPVYRCHTDAPMWLEGTHPTLEQGIVKRTACAQWSGNCCLWKTEVEVKACPGGYHVYRLEGTPACALSYCTDPTTEEPNCGKDCYPEDFVNGTWNCVCRKVCNSSDDPSLQPQLDCGAKEITLTLDEHLLECLGFEDKVRAYLRDHNCNSIIQRGEKSSMSVTSPTQAGACGNILERNETHVIYKNTLFLANDFIIRDNILINFQCAYPLDMNVSPETVLRPIVSNLTISVDGEGEFIVKMALFQDQDYTLPYEGDEVVLDVDSILYVGVILESGDASRFNLLLRHCYATPTEDRADTLKYFIIKNGCPNQEDSTVHVKQNGVSSESQFSVQLFKFVGDHDLVYLHCEFHLCDPLNEKCKPSCSGNQLRSTEVVINSAQVLDLGPITQKRASSEPVMSGAPTTAGFLVAWLMVLLPVLLAGLF
;
A
#
# COMPACT_ATOMS: atom_id res chain seq x y z
N MET A 1 3.21 -61.60 42.70
CA MET A 1 2.73 -62.11 44.01
C MET A 1 2.23 -60.93 44.83
N ALA A 2 1.22 -61.14 45.67
CA ALA A 2 0.63 -60.30 46.75
C ALA A 2 1.30 -58.95 47.15
N SER A 3 0.61 -57.90 47.61
CA SER A 3 -0.83 -57.58 47.76
C SER A 3 -0.99 -56.10 48.23
N SER A 4 -2.19 -55.51 48.07
CA SER A 4 -2.90 -54.45 48.88
C SER A 4 -2.22 -53.81 50.13
N CYS A 5 -2.53 -52.59 50.61
CA CYS A 5 -3.68 -51.66 50.51
C CYS A 5 -3.28 -50.30 51.19
N VAL A 6 -3.62 -49.06 50.73
CA VAL A 6 -4.87 -48.25 50.87
C VAL A 6 -4.86 -47.11 51.94
N LEU A 7 -5.30 -45.91 51.49
CA LEU A 7 -5.85 -44.71 52.19
C LEU A 7 -4.96 -43.85 53.15
N TRP A 8 -4.70 -42.55 52.88
CA TRP A 8 -5.50 -41.30 53.11
C TRP A 8 -5.38 -40.77 54.58
N LEU A 9 -5.31 -39.48 54.96
CA LEU A 9 -5.73 -38.17 54.39
C LEU A 9 -5.11 -36.97 55.18
N ALA A 10 -5.10 -35.74 54.60
CA ALA A 10 -5.21 -34.41 55.28
C ALA A 10 -4.14 -33.93 56.31
N LEU A 11 -3.85 -32.62 56.53
CA LEU A 11 -4.33 -31.35 55.94
C LEU A 11 -3.30 -30.19 56.12
N ALA A 12 -3.48 -29.14 55.32
CA ALA A 12 -2.74 -27.88 55.13
C ALA A 12 -2.15 -27.07 56.32
N SER A 13 -1.07 -26.32 56.03
CA SER A 13 -0.87 -24.84 56.22
C SER A 13 0.61 -24.50 56.51
N CYS A 14 1.41 -23.89 55.62
CA CYS A 14 1.43 -22.50 55.12
C CYS A 14 2.32 -21.55 55.95
N ILE A 15 3.42 -21.05 55.36
CA ILE A 15 3.89 -19.64 55.27
C ILE A 15 5.35 -19.59 54.75
N LEU A 16 5.66 -18.62 53.88
CA LEU A 16 6.99 -18.40 53.32
C LEU A 16 7.93 -17.66 54.29
N THR A 17 9.22 -18.01 54.27
CA THR A 17 10.32 -17.11 54.65
C THR A 17 11.46 -17.23 53.65
N LEU A 18 11.62 -16.25 52.77
CA LEU A 18 12.83 -16.09 51.95
C LEU A 18 13.97 -15.57 52.83
N ALA A 19 15.16 -16.13 52.66
CA ALA A 19 16.32 -15.75 53.47
C ALA A 19 16.83 -14.35 53.12
N SER A 20 17.06 -13.53 54.14
CA SER A 20 17.86 -12.31 54.06
C SER A 20 19.05 -12.47 54.99
N THR A 21 20.26 -12.42 54.45
CA THR A 21 21.51 -12.36 55.22
C THR A 21 22.15 -11.00 55.01
N GLN A 22 22.38 -10.30 56.12
CA GLN A 22 22.88 -8.92 56.15
C GLN A 22 24.30 -8.79 55.59
N GLN A 23 24.58 -7.64 54.98
CA GLN A 23 25.89 -7.02 55.05
C GLN A 23 25.80 -5.70 55.83
N GLN A 24 26.83 -5.40 56.60
CA GLN A 24 26.79 -4.43 57.70
C GLN A 24 26.80 -2.99 57.19
N ILE A 25 25.99 -2.14 57.85
CA ILE A 25 26.06 -0.69 57.70
C ILE A 25 27.32 -0.18 58.40
N SER A 26 28.32 0.23 57.63
CA SER A 26 29.42 1.06 58.10
C SER A 26 29.15 2.52 57.74
N THR A 27 28.98 3.38 58.74
CA THR A 27 28.73 4.81 58.57
C THR A 27 29.95 5.55 58.01
N SER A 28 29.84 6.11 56.82
CA SER A 28 30.76 7.13 56.28
C SER A 28 30.00 8.42 55.98
N SER A 29 30.48 9.54 56.52
CA SER A 29 29.85 10.85 56.38
C SER A 29 29.99 11.44 54.97
N ASN A 30 28.91 12.09 54.50
CA ASN A 30 28.85 13.10 53.43
C ASN A 30 29.89 13.04 52.31
N SER A 31 29.46 12.50 51.16
CA SER A 31 29.88 12.99 49.85
C SER A 31 28.67 13.01 48.93
N TYR A 32 27.82 14.02 49.10
CA TYR A 32 26.85 14.38 48.07
C TYR A 32 27.66 14.85 46.85
N GLY A 33 27.50 14.20 45.70
CA GLY A 33 28.11 14.66 44.46
C GLY A 33 27.60 16.06 44.10
N PRO A 34 28.41 16.92 43.46
CA PRO A 34 28.04 18.30 43.09
C PRO A 34 26.90 18.41 42.05
N ASP A 35 26.27 17.29 41.71
CA ASP A 35 25.33 17.12 40.61
C ASP A 35 23.87 16.97 41.04
N LEU A 36 23.58 16.88 42.35
CA LEU A 36 22.23 16.67 42.87
C LEU A 36 21.73 17.88 43.68
N GLU A 37 20.48 18.25 43.44
CA GLU A 37 19.76 19.21 44.28
C GLU A 37 19.34 18.50 45.57
N CYS A 38 19.69 19.07 46.72
CA CYS A 38 19.39 18.53 48.05
C CYS A 38 18.88 19.66 48.96
N GLY A 39 17.94 19.34 49.87
CA GLY A 39 17.49 20.31 50.87
C GLY A 39 18.60 20.80 51.80
N ALA A 40 18.41 21.96 52.42
CA ALA A 40 19.40 22.60 53.28
C ALA A 40 19.85 21.66 54.43
N PRO A 41 21.17 21.60 54.76
CA PRO A 41 21.68 20.67 55.78
C PRO A 41 20.95 20.79 57.12
N GLY A 42 20.35 19.69 57.57
CA GLY A 42 19.56 19.64 58.81
C GLY A 42 18.05 19.78 58.65
N THR A 43 17.52 19.95 57.42
CA THR A 43 16.08 19.83 57.13
C THR A 43 15.70 18.41 56.74
N THR A 44 14.39 18.09 56.79
CA THR A 44 13.85 16.81 56.29
C THR A 44 14.04 16.62 54.78
N GLU A 45 14.22 17.70 54.04
CA GLU A 45 14.43 17.70 52.58
C GLU A 45 15.87 17.32 52.21
N ALA A 46 16.84 17.44 53.12
CA ALA A 46 18.24 17.07 52.89
C ALA A 46 18.45 15.55 52.67
N GLN A 47 17.46 14.72 52.99
CA GLN A 47 17.47 13.28 52.75
C GLN A 47 16.90 12.89 51.37
N GLY A 48 16.25 13.82 50.66
CA GLY A 48 15.65 13.60 49.34
C GLY A 48 16.38 14.38 48.24
N CYS A 49 17.58 13.94 47.86
CA CYS A 49 18.30 14.54 46.75
C CYS A 49 17.75 14.06 45.40
N PHE A 50 17.62 14.96 44.42
CA PHE A 50 17.20 14.62 43.07
C PHE A 50 18.11 15.24 42.01
N ASP A 51 18.10 14.65 40.81
CA ASP A 51 18.82 15.19 39.66
C ASP A 51 17.93 16.19 38.91
N PRO A 52 18.25 17.49 38.88
CA PRO A 52 17.44 18.47 38.16
C PRO A 52 17.46 18.27 36.64
N CYS A 53 18.33 17.41 36.09
CA CYS A 53 18.25 16.97 34.69
C CYS A 53 17.11 15.97 34.44
N LYS A 54 16.45 15.45 35.48
CA LYS A 54 15.35 14.49 35.40
C LYS A 54 14.02 15.03 35.94
N ASN A 55 14.03 16.17 36.62
CA ASN A 55 12.86 16.79 37.22
C ASN A 55 12.93 18.32 37.09
N TYR A 56 12.24 18.85 36.09
CA TYR A 56 12.20 20.26 35.73
C TYR A 56 10.89 20.59 34.99
N THR A 57 10.56 21.88 34.89
CA THR A 57 9.40 22.38 34.14
C THR A 57 9.84 22.98 32.79
N PHE A 58 9.05 22.82 31.74
CA PHE A 58 9.36 23.42 30.43
C PHE A 58 8.93 24.90 30.37
N LEU A 59 9.76 25.75 29.77
CA LEU A 59 9.41 27.10 29.30
C LEU A 59 9.53 27.11 27.76
N ASN A 60 8.40 27.24 27.07
CA ASN A 60 8.27 27.05 25.61
C ASN A 60 7.66 28.28 24.90
N GLU A 61 7.61 29.43 25.58
CA GLU A 61 7.07 30.65 25.01
C GLU A 61 8.07 31.24 24.00
N SER A 62 7.82 31.07 22.70
CA SER A 62 8.68 31.63 21.63
C SER A 62 8.85 33.15 21.73
N SER A 63 7.92 33.84 22.40
CA SER A 63 8.00 35.26 22.71
C SER A 63 9.22 35.64 23.55
N ARG A 64 9.85 34.68 24.26
CA ARG A 64 11.09 34.85 25.05
C ARG A 64 12.35 35.06 24.21
N SER A 65 12.30 34.92 22.89
CA SER A 65 13.44 35.20 22.02
C SER A 65 14.01 36.61 22.24
N SER A 66 15.33 36.75 22.38
CA SER A 66 16.00 38.05 22.42
C SER A 66 15.81 38.87 21.12
N GLU A 67 15.43 38.22 20.01
CA GLU A 67 15.07 38.92 18.78
C GLU A 67 13.60 39.36 18.71
N ASN A 68 12.72 38.88 19.60
CA ASN A 68 11.35 39.37 19.65
C ASN A 68 11.31 40.87 20.00
N THR A 69 10.62 41.68 19.19
CA THR A 69 10.45 43.13 19.34
C THR A 69 9.02 43.55 19.70
N GLU A 70 8.11 42.58 19.86
CA GLU A 70 6.74 42.86 20.28
C GLU A 70 6.72 43.51 21.67
N ARG A 71 5.96 44.61 21.79
CA ARG A 71 5.73 45.26 23.08
C ARG A 71 4.74 44.45 23.90
N GLY A 72 5.20 43.94 25.02
CA GLY A 72 4.41 43.33 26.07
C GLY A 72 5.15 43.40 27.39
N GLN A 73 4.48 42.97 28.46
CA GLN A 73 5.06 42.95 29.80
C GLN A 73 4.96 41.52 30.37
N MET A 74 5.73 40.61 29.78
CA MET A 74 5.95 39.29 30.37
C MET A 74 6.61 39.46 31.74
N CYS A 75 6.19 38.65 32.71
CA CYS A 75 6.50 38.84 34.12
C CYS A 75 6.85 37.52 34.80
N ASP A 76 8.15 37.23 34.92
CA ASP A 76 8.66 36.00 35.52
C ASP A 76 8.78 36.05 37.08
N SER A 77 8.14 37.04 37.72
CA SER A 77 8.16 37.19 39.19
C SER A 77 7.62 35.99 39.97
N ASN A 78 6.84 35.13 39.32
CA ASN A 78 6.22 33.93 39.87
C ASN A 78 7.03 32.63 39.65
N LEU A 79 8.11 32.64 38.85
CA LEU A 79 8.90 31.42 38.60
C LEU A 79 9.60 30.97 39.90
N ARG A 80 9.53 29.66 40.20
CA ARG A 80 10.15 29.03 41.37
C ARG A 80 10.53 27.58 41.06
N GLY A 81 11.82 27.28 41.09
CA GLY A 81 12.35 25.92 40.92
C GLY A 81 13.10 25.71 39.61
N TRP A 82 13.24 24.46 39.18
CA TRP A 82 14.04 24.07 38.02
C TRP A 82 13.24 24.11 36.71
N TYR A 83 13.79 24.79 35.71
CA TYR A 83 13.21 24.99 34.39
C TYR A 83 14.17 24.60 33.25
N ARG A 84 13.63 24.18 32.12
CA ARG A 84 14.34 24.02 30.83
C ARG A 84 13.66 24.91 29.79
N PHE A 85 14.42 25.80 29.15
CA PHE A 85 13.95 26.52 27.97
C PHE A 85 13.94 25.59 26.76
N VAL A 86 12.89 25.66 25.94
CA VAL A 86 12.70 24.84 24.73
C VAL A 86 11.98 25.63 23.64
N GLY A 87 12.05 25.12 22.41
CA GLY A 87 11.28 25.64 21.27
C GLY A 87 11.90 26.87 20.60
N LYS A 88 11.09 27.50 19.73
CA LYS A 88 11.55 28.49 18.74
C LYS A 88 12.04 29.83 19.29
N GLY A 89 11.99 30.00 20.61
CA GLY A 89 12.60 31.16 21.26
C GLY A 89 14.11 31.04 21.42
N GLY A 90 14.65 29.82 21.35
CA GLY A 90 15.98 29.46 21.86
C GLY A 90 15.89 28.56 23.10
N VAL A 91 16.92 27.74 23.35
CA VAL A 91 16.91 26.71 24.42
C VAL A 91 17.80 27.04 25.63
N ARG A 92 18.47 28.19 25.60
CA ARG A 92 19.24 28.74 26.73
C ARG A 92 19.15 30.25 26.80
N MET A 93 19.51 30.82 27.94
CA MET A 93 19.61 32.27 28.10
C MET A 93 20.76 32.84 27.25
N PRO A 94 20.68 34.08 26.76
CA PRO A 94 21.83 34.75 26.14
C PRO A 94 22.95 34.98 27.16
N GLU A 95 24.20 34.72 26.77
CA GLU A 95 25.41 35.08 27.55
C GLU A 95 25.84 36.54 27.34
N THR A 96 25.10 37.29 26.52
CA THR A 96 25.38 38.68 26.17
C THR A 96 24.19 39.58 26.48
N CYS A 97 24.50 40.87 26.70
CA CYS A 97 23.54 41.86 27.13
C CYS A 97 22.48 42.18 26.06
N VAL A 98 21.22 41.84 26.36
CA VAL A 98 20.07 42.05 25.46
C VAL A 98 19.62 43.52 25.48
N PRO A 99 19.28 44.16 24.34
CA PRO A 99 18.70 45.51 24.30
C PRO A 99 17.31 45.60 24.96
N VAL A 100 16.95 46.74 25.55
CA VAL A 100 15.60 46.97 26.14
C VAL A 100 14.46 46.76 25.15
N TYR A 101 13.27 46.42 25.66
CA TYR A 101 12.07 46.08 24.86
C TYR A 101 12.27 44.87 23.92
N ARG A 102 12.87 43.81 24.46
CA ARG A 102 13.07 42.51 23.79
C ARG A 102 12.51 41.38 24.63
N CYS A 103 12.37 40.19 24.04
CA CYS A 103 11.78 39.01 24.68
C CYS A 103 10.41 39.26 25.34
N HIS A 104 9.59 40.12 24.73
CA HIS A 104 8.24 40.49 25.17
C HIS A 104 8.20 41.09 26.60
N THR A 105 9.27 41.80 27.00
CA THR A 105 9.37 42.51 28.28
C THR A 105 10.12 43.84 28.14
N ASP A 106 9.95 44.75 29.09
CA ASP A 106 10.62 46.06 29.10
C ASP A 106 12.11 45.96 29.43
N ALA A 107 12.44 45.19 30.48
CA ALA A 107 13.81 45.01 31.00
C ALA A 107 14.26 43.53 30.85
N PRO A 108 14.81 43.15 29.70
CA PRO A 108 15.16 41.77 29.39
C PRO A 108 16.32 41.25 30.25
N MET A 109 16.20 39.99 30.70
CA MET A 109 17.24 39.33 31.50
C MET A 109 18.08 38.33 30.69
N TRP A 110 19.39 38.38 30.92
CA TRP A 110 20.43 37.57 30.28
C TRP A 110 21.40 37.01 31.35
N LEU A 111 22.23 36.03 30.99
CA LEU A 111 23.13 35.33 31.91
C LEU A 111 24.53 35.97 31.91
N GLU A 112 24.97 36.47 33.06
CA GLU A 112 26.33 37.02 33.21
C GLU A 112 27.35 35.88 33.38
N GLY A 113 28.08 35.60 32.30
CA GLY A 113 29.09 34.56 32.22
C GLY A 113 28.62 33.32 31.46
N THR A 114 29.55 32.37 31.25
CA THR A 114 29.30 31.20 30.40
C THR A 114 28.46 30.13 31.10
N HIS A 115 27.64 29.42 30.32
CA HIS A 115 26.94 28.22 30.79
C HIS A 115 27.93 27.13 31.25
N PRO A 116 27.57 26.28 32.23
CA PRO A 116 28.43 25.21 32.69
C PRO A 116 28.68 24.13 31.62
N THR A 117 29.78 23.39 31.80
CA THR A 117 30.01 22.08 31.17
C THR A 117 29.50 20.94 32.07
N LEU A 118 29.38 19.73 31.54
CA LEU A 118 28.88 18.55 32.28
C LEU A 118 29.68 18.25 33.57
N GLU A 119 30.99 18.49 33.56
CA GLU A 119 31.88 18.21 34.70
C GLU A 119 31.73 19.21 35.85
N GLN A 120 31.06 20.34 35.64
CA GLN A 120 30.95 21.42 36.63
C GLN A 120 29.74 21.27 37.56
N GLY A 121 28.84 20.31 37.30
CA GLY A 121 27.65 20.07 38.11
C GLY A 121 26.71 21.29 38.17
N ILE A 122 26.13 21.53 39.35
CA ILE A 122 25.29 22.70 39.62
C ILE A 122 26.19 23.91 39.92
N VAL A 123 26.13 24.95 39.08
CA VAL A 123 26.89 26.20 39.26
C VAL A 123 26.00 27.40 39.49
N LYS A 124 26.42 28.31 40.38
CA LYS A 124 25.79 29.62 40.55
C LYS A 124 26.24 30.59 39.45
N ARG A 125 25.31 31.44 39.01
CA ARG A 125 25.50 32.52 38.02
C ARG A 125 24.63 33.73 38.40
N THR A 126 24.94 34.89 37.85
CA THR A 126 24.08 36.07 37.94
C THR A 126 23.21 36.15 36.69
N ALA A 127 21.90 36.31 36.84
CA ALA A 127 21.04 36.79 35.77
C ALA A 127 20.89 38.31 35.89
N CYS A 128 21.26 39.05 34.84
CA CYS A 128 21.31 40.50 34.79
C CYS A 128 20.19 41.06 33.91
N ALA A 129 19.56 42.17 34.31
CA ALA A 129 18.55 42.88 33.52
C ALA A 129 19.11 44.18 32.94
N GLN A 130 18.94 44.37 31.62
CA GLN A 130 19.26 45.61 30.94
C GLN A 130 18.19 46.68 31.23
N TRP A 131 18.62 47.87 31.65
CA TRP A 131 17.76 49.06 31.65
C TRP A 131 18.55 50.36 31.56
N SER A 132 18.02 51.35 30.83
CA SER A 132 18.59 52.70 30.72
C SER A 132 20.09 52.76 30.35
N GLY A 133 20.56 51.79 29.56
CA GLY A 133 21.97 51.68 29.14
C GLY A 133 22.90 50.99 30.15
N ASN A 134 22.38 50.49 31.27
CA ASN A 134 23.10 49.60 32.17
C ASN A 134 22.63 48.15 31.95
N CYS A 135 23.56 47.31 31.47
CA CYS A 135 23.33 45.89 31.18
C CYS A 135 22.97 45.03 32.41
N CYS A 136 23.28 45.47 33.62
CA CYS A 136 22.98 44.75 34.85
C CYS A 136 22.46 45.73 35.93
N LEU A 137 21.39 46.47 35.62
CA LEU A 137 20.78 47.39 36.59
C LEU A 137 20.09 46.63 37.72
N TRP A 138 19.33 45.59 37.37
CA TRP A 138 18.80 44.61 38.31
C TRP A 138 19.51 43.28 38.09
N LYS A 139 19.59 42.47 39.14
CA LYS A 139 20.15 41.14 39.08
C LYS A 139 19.55 40.20 40.11
N THR A 140 19.63 38.91 39.82
CA THR A 140 19.34 37.83 40.75
C THR A 140 20.35 36.70 40.59
N GLU A 141 20.56 35.90 41.63
CA GLU A 141 21.32 34.65 41.50
C GLU A 141 20.43 33.59 40.84
N VAL A 142 21.02 32.78 39.96
CA VAL A 142 20.39 31.59 39.37
C VAL A 142 21.38 30.43 39.47
N GLU A 143 20.86 29.21 39.56
CA GLU A 143 21.70 28.00 39.50
C GLU A 143 21.49 27.34 38.14
N VAL A 144 22.58 26.92 37.50
CA VAL A 144 22.55 26.34 36.15
C VAL A 144 23.27 25.00 36.20
N LYS A 145 22.72 23.98 35.54
CA LYS A 145 23.37 22.68 35.35
C LYS A 145 23.33 22.28 33.88
N ALA A 146 24.44 21.74 33.38
CA ALA A 146 24.49 21.08 32.08
C ALA A 146 24.04 19.63 32.21
N CYS A 147 23.22 19.17 31.27
CA CYS A 147 22.60 17.84 31.31
C CYS A 147 23.06 16.94 30.16
N PRO A 148 23.18 15.63 30.39
CA PRO A 148 23.39 14.65 29.31
C PRO A 148 22.32 14.83 28.22
N GLY A 149 22.74 14.93 26.96
CA GLY A 149 21.86 15.32 25.84
C GLY A 149 21.93 16.80 25.45
N GLY A 150 22.94 17.55 25.91
CA GLY A 150 23.32 18.85 25.33
C GLY A 150 22.47 20.05 25.73
N TYR A 151 21.60 19.93 26.75
CA TYR A 151 20.75 21.01 27.24
C TYR A 151 21.13 21.48 28.65
N HIS A 152 20.61 22.65 29.04
CA HIS A 152 20.79 23.23 30.36
C HIS A 152 19.47 23.33 31.12
N VAL A 153 19.55 23.16 32.44
CA VAL A 153 18.44 23.43 33.37
C VAL A 153 18.82 24.57 34.32
N TYR A 154 17.84 25.39 34.68
CA TYR A 154 18.00 26.63 35.43
C TYR A 154 17.10 26.60 36.65
N ARG A 155 17.66 26.77 37.84
CA ARG A 155 16.89 27.12 39.02
C ARG A 155 16.59 28.61 38.94
N LEU A 156 15.33 28.93 38.63
CA LEU A 156 14.86 30.30 38.52
C LEU A 156 14.04 30.66 39.76
N GLU A 157 14.36 31.83 40.30
CA GLU A 157 13.58 32.52 41.32
C GLU A 157 12.83 33.70 40.69
N GLY A 158 11.92 34.30 41.42
CA GLY A 158 11.12 35.41 40.92
C GLY A 158 11.97 36.61 40.55
N THR A 159 11.75 37.18 39.36
CA THR A 159 12.47 38.37 38.92
C THR A 159 12.24 39.57 39.87
N PRO A 160 13.25 40.45 40.09
CA PRO A 160 13.17 41.54 41.07
C PRO A 160 12.03 42.54 40.88
N ALA A 161 11.45 42.63 39.68
CA ALA A 161 10.25 43.40 39.39
C ALA A 161 9.51 42.79 38.20
N CYS A 162 8.19 43.05 38.09
CA CYS A 162 7.32 42.41 37.11
C CYS A 162 7.54 42.85 35.64
N ALA A 163 8.38 43.85 35.40
CA ALA A 163 8.78 44.29 34.05
C ALA A 163 10.04 43.57 33.53
N LEU A 164 10.42 42.46 34.17
CA LEU A 164 11.61 41.66 33.87
C LEU A 164 11.22 40.21 33.58
N SER A 165 11.79 39.65 32.52
CA SER A 165 11.65 38.24 32.13
C SER A 165 12.97 37.68 31.62
N TYR A 166 13.16 36.38 31.80
CA TYR A 166 14.31 35.63 31.30
C TYR A 166 14.15 35.40 29.79
N CYS A 167 15.04 36.01 29.01
CA CYS A 167 15.08 35.81 27.57
C CYS A 167 15.80 34.51 27.19
N THR A 168 15.58 34.07 25.96
CA THR A 168 16.27 32.96 25.29
C THR A 168 17.03 33.46 24.06
N ASP A 169 18.16 32.81 23.76
CA ASP A 169 19.00 33.12 22.59
C ASP A 169 18.53 32.33 21.36
N PRO A 170 17.94 32.97 20.32
CA PRO A 170 17.41 32.24 19.16
C PRO A 170 18.48 31.55 18.33
N THR A 171 19.77 31.93 18.43
CA THR A 171 20.86 31.18 17.76
C THR A 171 21.05 29.78 18.34
N THR A 172 20.44 29.53 19.50
CA THR A 172 20.49 28.27 20.23
C THR A 172 19.23 27.42 20.04
N GLU A 173 18.25 27.88 19.26
CA GLU A 173 17.11 27.05 18.83
C GLU A 173 17.66 25.71 18.31
N GLU A 174 17.15 24.58 18.83
CA GLU A 174 17.45 23.26 18.27
C GLU A 174 17.10 23.34 16.77
N PRO A 175 18.08 23.16 15.86
CA PRO A 175 17.82 23.37 14.44
C PRO A 175 16.70 22.44 14.03
N ASN A 176 15.75 22.96 13.24
CA ASN A 176 14.72 22.15 12.60
C ASN A 176 15.35 21.36 11.45
N CYS A 177 16.29 20.47 11.79
CA CYS A 177 16.82 19.44 10.93
C CYS A 177 15.63 18.63 10.39
N GLY A 178 15.72 18.19 9.12
CA GLY A 178 14.67 17.38 8.51
C GLY A 178 14.38 16.11 9.31
N LYS A 179 13.25 15.43 9.03
CA LYS A 179 12.77 14.26 9.78
C LYS A 179 13.81 13.15 10.02
N ASP A 180 14.84 13.10 9.17
CA ASP A 180 15.87 12.07 9.09
C ASP A 180 17.28 12.59 9.47
N CYS A 181 17.37 13.80 10.02
CA CYS A 181 18.61 14.45 10.43
C CYS A 181 18.56 14.84 11.91
N TYR A 182 19.60 14.55 12.69
CA TYR A 182 19.68 14.93 14.10
C TYR A 182 20.72 16.04 14.31
N PRO A 183 20.54 16.94 15.29
CA PRO A 183 21.59 17.84 15.72
C PRO A 183 22.70 17.04 16.43
N GLU A 184 23.94 17.16 15.96
CA GLU A 184 25.12 16.68 16.70
C GLU A 184 25.68 17.83 17.57
N ASP A 185 26.75 17.57 18.34
CA ASP A 185 27.23 18.44 19.41
C ASP A 185 27.39 19.92 19.00
N PHE A 186 27.02 20.82 19.92
CA PHE A 186 27.08 22.27 19.76
C PHE A 186 28.54 22.78 19.82
N VAL A 187 29.27 22.65 18.71
CA VAL A 187 30.67 23.07 18.58
C VAL A 187 30.77 24.52 18.07
N ASN A 188 31.52 25.36 18.78
CA ASN A 188 31.84 26.75 18.39
C ASN A 188 30.64 27.67 18.12
N GLY A 189 29.50 27.46 18.80
CA GLY A 189 28.36 28.38 18.72
C GLY A 189 27.40 28.15 17.55
N THR A 190 27.61 27.08 16.77
CA THR A 190 26.76 26.71 15.64
C THR A 190 26.31 25.26 15.80
N TRP A 191 25.01 25.01 15.71
CA TRP A 191 24.50 23.65 15.61
C TRP A 191 24.83 23.04 14.24
N ASN A 192 25.29 21.79 14.24
CA ASN A 192 25.55 21.05 13.00
C ASN A 192 24.48 19.95 12.85
N CYS A 193 23.65 20.01 11.82
CA CYS A 193 22.73 18.90 11.50
C CYS A 193 23.54 17.75 10.89
N VAL A 194 23.68 16.65 11.62
CA VAL A 194 24.21 15.40 11.05
C VAL A 194 23.05 14.58 10.53
N CYS A 195 22.86 14.69 9.22
CA CYS A 195 22.04 13.76 8.47
C CYS A 195 22.79 12.43 8.34
N ARG A 196 22.63 11.53 9.32
CA ARG A 196 22.73 10.11 8.97
C ARG A 196 21.55 9.82 8.07
N LYS A 197 21.75 9.86 6.74
CA LYS A 197 20.89 9.09 5.84
C LYS A 197 20.90 7.66 6.37
N VAL A 198 19.77 7.21 6.90
CA VAL A 198 19.70 5.94 7.63
C VAL A 198 19.68 4.83 6.59
N CYS A 199 20.83 4.52 5.99
CA CYS A 199 21.04 3.40 5.06
C CYS A 199 20.98 2.05 5.81
N ASN A 200 20.08 1.92 6.79
CA ASN A 200 19.86 0.76 7.62
C ASN A 200 18.68 -0.01 7.00
N SER A 201 19.00 -0.99 6.15
CA SER A 201 18.06 -1.66 5.22
C SER A 201 16.93 -2.48 5.86
N SER A 202 16.77 -2.38 7.18
CA SER A 202 15.87 -3.20 8.00
C SER A 202 14.44 -2.68 8.03
N ASP A 203 14.25 -1.35 8.07
CA ASP A 203 12.97 -0.74 8.48
C ASP A 203 12.40 0.30 7.48
N ASP A 204 13.10 0.60 6.37
CA ASP A 204 12.61 1.53 5.33
C ASP A 204 12.47 0.82 3.96
N PRO A 205 11.23 0.66 3.44
CA PRO A 205 11.00 0.05 2.13
C PRO A 205 11.42 0.93 0.93
N SER A 206 11.75 2.21 1.12
CA SER A 206 12.28 3.08 0.06
C SER A 206 13.77 2.82 -0.26
N LEU A 207 14.48 2.17 0.66
CA LEU A 207 15.88 1.76 0.50
C LEU A 207 16.06 0.33 -0.07
N GLN A 208 14.99 -0.28 -0.56
CA GLN A 208 15.04 -1.58 -1.24
C GLN A 208 14.77 -1.42 -2.75
N PRO A 209 15.52 -2.10 -3.63
CA PRO A 209 15.20 -2.15 -5.05
C PRO A 209 13.79 -2.70 -5.27
N GLN A 210 12.93 -1.94 -5.94
CA GLN A 210 11.58 -2.39 -6.28
C GLN A 210 11.63 -3.21 -7.57
N LEU A 211 11.35 -4.51 -7.44
CA LEU A 211 11.25 -5.44 -8.56
C LEU A 211 9.77 -5.70 -8.87
N ASP A 212 9.33 -5.29 -10.06
CA ASP A 212 8.03 -5.64 -10.62
C ASP A 212 8.21 -6.77 -11.63
N CYS A 213 7.55 -7.91 -11.37
CA CYS A 213 7.64 -9.13 -12.16
C CYS A 213 6.44 -9.24 -13.12
N GLY A 214 6.29 -8.27 -14.01
CA GLY A 214 5.20 -8.23 -14.99
C GLY A 214 5.22 -9.38 -16.00
N ALA A 215 4.03 -9.74 -16.49
CA ALA A 215 3.85 -10.87 -17.42
C ALA A 215 4.53 -10.68 -18.80
N LYS A 216 4.80 -9.43 -19.19
CA LYS A 216 5.47 -9.07 -20.46
C LYS A 216 6.87 -8.50 -20.24
N GLU A 217 7.08 -7.80 -19.13
CA GLU A 217 8.32 -7.14 -18.79
C GLU A 217 8.59 -7.18 -17.28
N ILE A 218 9.86 -7.37 -16.93
CA ILE A 218 10.42 -7.28 -15.58
C ILE A 218 11.03 -5.89 -15.44
N THR A 219 10.56 -5.09 -14.49
CA THR A 219 11.07 -3.75 -14.23
C THR A 219 11.73 -3.70 -12.86
N LEU A 220 12.99 -3.27 -12.84
CA LEU A 220 13.74 -3.03 -11.62
C LEU A 220 13.93 -1.51 -11.44
N THR A 221 13.41 -0.99 -10.34
CA THR A 221 13.43 0.44 -10.00
C THR A 221 14.28 0.68 -8.76
N LEU A 222 15.18 1.65 -8.85
CA LEU A 222 16.00 2.15 -7.75
C LEU A 222 15.59 3.59 -7.43
N ASP A 223 15.33 3.87 -6.16
CA ASP A 223 15.10 5.22 -5.65
C ASP A 223 16.42 6.03 -5.67
N GLU A 224 16.33 7.34 -5.91
CA GLU A 224 17.46 8.26 -5.84
C GLU A 224 18.16 8.19 -4.48
N HIS A 225 17.42 8.03 -3.38
CA HIS A 225 17.98 7.91 -2.03
C HIS A 225 18.82 6.63 -1.85
N LEU A 226 18.40 5.53 -2.47
CA LEU A 226 19.17 4.28 -2.49
C LEU A 226 20.46 4.44 -3.31
N LEU A 227 20.39 5.12 -4.45
CA LEU A 227 21.57 5.41 -5.28
C LEU A 227 22.59 6.28 -4.53
N GLU A 228 22.13 7.30 -3.81
CA GLU A 228 22.96 8.12 -2.91
C GLU A 228 23.58 7.28 -1.77
N CYS A 229 22.80 6.42 -1.10
CA CYS A 229 23.29 5.50 -0.07
C CYS A 229 24.36 4.51 -0.60
N LEU A 230 24.32 4.18 -1.89
CA LEU A 230 25.31 3.34 -2.57
C LEU A 230 26.53 4.13 -3.11
N GLY A 231 26.60 5.45 -2.88
CA GLY A 231 27.72 6.31 -3.28
C GLY A 231 27.63 6.87 -4.71
N PHE A 232 26.43 6.90 -5.30
CA PHE A 232 26.18 7.50 -6.61
C PHE A 232 25.53 8.88 -6.47
N GLU A 233 26.33 9.96 -6.53
CA GLU A 233 25.84 11.32 -6.26
C GLU A 233 25.37 12.11 -7.51
N ASP A 234 25.92 11.84 -8.70
CA ASP A 234 25.69 12.70 -9.89
C ASP A 234 25.30 11.94 -11.18
N LYS A 235 26.02 10.85 -11.50
CA LYS A 235 25.94 10.19 -12.82
C LYS A 235 26.15 8.69 -12.76
N VAL A 236 25.12 7.99 -12.31
CA VAL A 236 25.00 6.54 -12.43
C VAL A 236 24.48 6.14 -13.80
N ARG A 237 25.04 5.07 -14.36
CA ARG A 237 24.43 4.26 -15.42
C ARG A 237 24.05 2.91 -14.84
N ALA A 238 22.85 2.44 -15.17
CA ALA A 238 22.44 1.07 -14.87
C ALA A 238 22.15 0.34 -16.17
N TYR A 239 22.63 -0.88 -16.28
CA TYR A 239 22.45 -1.74 -17.46
C TYR A 239 22.37 -3.20 -17.04
N LEU A 240 21.68 -4.01 -17.84
CA LEU A 240 21.60 -5.46 -17.64
C LEU A 240 22.79 -6.16 -18.28
N ARG A 241 22.81 -7.50 -18.23
CA ARG A 241 23.85 -8.30 -18.88
C ARG A 241 24.02 -7.99 -20.38
N ASP A 242 22.94 -7.61 -21.06
CA ASP A 242 23.02 -6.91 -22.34
C ASP A 242 23.07 -5.38 -22.11
N HIS A 243 24.16 -4.75 -22.52
CA HIS A 243 24.36 -3.30 -22.41
C HIS A 243 23.35 -2.46 -23.21
N ASN A 244 22.66 -3.05 -24.18
CA ASN A 244 21.59 -2.36 -24.92
C ASN A 244 20.33 -2.13 -24.05
N CYS A 245 20.14 -2.96 -23.02
CA CYS A 245 19.07 -2.78 -22.03
C CYS A 245 19.60 -1.94 -20.86
N ASN A 246 19.45 -0.63 -21.00
CA ASN A 246 19.94 0.37 -20.05
C ASN A 246 18.79 1.16 -19.38
N SER A 247 19.16 1.96 -18.38
CA SER A 247 18.23 2.73 -17.55
C SER A 247 17.59 3.91 -18.24
N ILE A 248 16.29 4.06 -17.99
CA ILE A 248 15.55 5.30 -18.21
C ILE A 248 15.44 6.01 -16.86
N ILE A 249 15.96 7.24 -16.78
CA ILE A 249 15.85 8.09 -15.60
C ILE A 249 14.51 8.84 -15.67
N GLN A 250 13.63 8.62 -14.70
CA GLN A 250 12.37 9.35 -14.58
C GLN A 250 12.57 10.51 -13.60
N ARG A 251 12.49 11.75 -14.10
CA ARG A 251 12.61 12.96 -13.26
C ARG A 251 11.23 13.46 -12.85
N GLY A 252 10.90 13.35 -11.57
CA GLY A 252 9.69 13.87 -10.92
C GLY A 252 10.00 14.43 -9.53
N GLU A 253 8.98 14.55 -8.66
CA GLU A 253 9.17 14.96 -7.25
C GLU A 253 9.92 13.92 -6.39
N LYS A 254 9.93 12.66 -6.84
CA LYS A 254 10.93 11.65 -6.48
C LYS A 254 11.61 11.23 -7.78
N SER A 255 12.92 11.43 -7.88
CA SER A 255 13.68 10.92 -9.02
C SER A 255 13.89 9.42 -8.83
N SER A 256 13.70 8.63 -9.89
CA SER A 256 13.92 7.19 -9.81
C SER A 256 14.51 6.64 -11.10
N MET A 257 15.29 5.58 -10.97
CA MET A 257 16.02 4.94 -12.04
C MET A 257 15.40 3.57 -12.33
N SER A 258 14.71 3.43 -13.46
CA SER A 258 14.05 2.19 -13.87
C SER A 258 14.81 1.52 -15.03
N VAL A 259 15.00 0.20 -14.93
CA VAL A 259 15.53 -0.66 -16.00
C VAL A 259 14.51 -1.76 -16.27
N THR A 260 14.12 -1.91 -17.53
CA THR A 260 13.08 -2.86 -17.95
C THR A 260 13.68 -3.94 -18.87
N SER A 261 13.23 -5.18 -18.69
CA SER A 261 13.63 -6.35 -19.48
C SER A 261 12.39 -7.13 -19.93
N PRO A 262 12.28 -7.55 -21.20
CA PRO A 262 11.20 -8.47 -21.59
C PRO A 262 11.28 -9.78 -20.82
N THR A 263 10.15 -10.35 -20.41
CA THR A 263 10.05 -11.62 -19.66
C THR A 263 10.30 -12.84 -20.57
N GLN A 264 11.43 -12.83 -21.29
CA GLN A 264 11.81 -13.80 -22.31
C GLN A 264 13.25 -14.29 -22.09
N ALA A 265 13.50 -15.56 -22.38
CA ALA A 265 14.81 -16.18 -22.25
C ALA A 265 15.81 -15.55 -23.24
N GLY A 266 17.01 -15.18 -22.77
CA GLY A 266 18.04 -14.53 -23.58
C GLY A 266 17.82 -13.03 -23.85
N ALA A 267 16.57 -12.54 -23.81
CA ALA A 267 16.29 -11.11 -23.93
C ALA A 267 16.99 -10.33 -22.80
N CYS A 268 17.67 -9.24 -23.14
CA CYS A 268 18.56 -8.50 -22.22
C CYS A 268 19.60 -9.35 -21.44
N GLY A 269 19.91 -10.56 -21.91
CA GLY A 269 20.76 -11.52 -21.20
C GLY A 269 20.10 -12.28 -20.06
N ASN A 270 18.76 -12.31 -19.99
CA ASN A 270 18.00 -13.13 -19.03
C ASN A 270 18.38 -14.62 -19.14
N ILE A 271 18.74 -15.23 -18.00
CA ILE A 271 18.86 -16.69 -17.86
C ILE A 271 17.48 -17.24 -17.51
N LEU A 272 17.02 -18.25 -18.25
CA LEU A 272 15.87 -19.05 -17.86
C LEU A 272 16.34 -20.29 -17.08
N GLU A 273 15.84 -20.44 -15.87
CA GLU A 273 15.90 -21.69 -15.11
C GLU A 273 14.48 -22.23 -14.91
N ARG A 274 14.34 -23.55 -14.80
CA ARG A 274 13.06 -24.21 -14.51
C ARG A 274 13.25 -25.15 -13.34
N ASN A 275 12.43 -24.98 -12.31
CA ASN A 275 12.26 -25.98 -11.24
C ASN A 275 10.97 -26.79 -11.49
N GLU A 276 10.58 -27.66 -10.56
CA GLU A 276 9.42 -28.54 -10.74
C GLU A 276 8.07 -27.82 -10.76
N THR A 277 7.98 -26.62 -10.17
CA THR A 277 6.73 -25.89 -9.90
C THR A 277 6.68 -24.49 -10.49
N HIS A 278 7.83 -23.92 -10.86
CA HIS A 278 8.02 -22.54 -11.30
C HIS A 278 9.06 -22.41 -12.43
N VAL A 279 8.87 -21.38 -13.24
CA VAL A 279 9.79 -20.90 -14.28
C VAL A 279 10.46 -19.63 -13.76
N ILE A 280 11.79 -19.62 -13.67
CA ILE A 280 12.55 -18.54 -13.02
C ILE A 280 13.40 -17.82 -14.06
N TYR A 281 13.14 -16.53 -14.27
CA TYR A 281 13.98 -15.63 -15.06
C TYR A 281 14.95 -14.91 -14.13
N LYS A 282 16.26 -15.05 -14.38
CA LYS A 282 17.33 -14.41 -13.60
C LYS A 282 18.12 -13.44 -14.46
N ASN A 283 18.45 -12.28 -13.91
CA ASN A 283 19.39 -11.35 -14.53
C ASN A 283 20.18 -10.59 -13.45
N THR A 284 21.17 -9.83 -13.88
CA THR A 284 22.03 -9.01 -13.02
C THR A 284 21.98 -7.58 -13.54
N LEU A 285 21.61 -6.64 -12.66
CA LEU A 285 21.78 -5.22 -12.90
C LEU A 285 23.19 -4.80 -12.48
N PHE A 286 23.85 -4.03 -13.35
CA PHE A 286 25.17 -3.48 -13.15
C PHE A 286 25.05 -1.96 -12.98
N LEU A 287 25.52 -1.44 -11.84
CA LEU A 287 25.62 0.00 -11.58
C LEU A 287 27.08 0.47 -11.75
N ALA A 288 27.27 1.56 -12.50
CA ALA A 288 28.58 2.15 -12.74
C ALA A 288 28.53 3.69 -12.83
N ASN A 289 29.57 4.34 -12.32
CA ASN A 289 29.77 5.78 -12.50
C ASN A 289 30.37 6.09 -13.90
N ASP A 290 29.95 7.21 -14.48
CA ASP A 290 29.98 7.58 -15.91
C ASP A 290 31.30 7.35 -16.70
N PHE A 291 32.47 7.20 -16.06
CA PHE A 291 33.77 7.10 -16.75
C PHE A 291 34.81 6.11 -16.21
N ILE A 292 34.66 5.54 -15.01
CA ILE A 292 35.69 4.65 -14.42
C ILE A 292 35.05 3.43 -13.75
N ILE A 293 35.20 2.27 -14.37
CA ILE A 293 34.84 0.95 -13.84
C ILE A 293 35.89 0.57 -12.78
N ARG A 294 35.60 0.85 -11.51
CA ARG A 294 36.43 0.42 -10.36
C ARG A 294 35.61 -0.35 -9.34
N ASP A 295 34.43 0.15 -9.00
CA ASP A 295 33.51 -0.47 -8.06
C ASP A 295 32.17 -0.74 -8.78
N ASN A 296 31.97 -1.99 -9.21
CA ASN A 296 30.70 -2.42 -9.79
C ASN A 296 29.77 -2.91 -8.68
N ILE A 297 28.67 -2.20 -8.45
CA ILE A 297 27.59 -2.72 -7.62
C ILE A 297 26.70 -3.59 -8.50
N LEU A 298 26.50 -4.84 -8.07
CA LEU A 298 25.81 -5.89 -8.80
C LEU A 298 24.54 -6.27 -8.03
N ILE A 299 23.38 -6.04 -8.62
CA ILE A 299 22.09 -6.44 -8.05
C ILE A 299 21.57 -7.62 -8.86
N ASN A 300 21.66 -8.82 -8.29
CA ASN A 300 21.05 -10.01 -8.87
C ASN A 300 19.56 -10.01 -8.54
N PHE A 301 18.71 -10.17 -9.55
CA PHE A 301 17.27 -10.29 -9.37
C PHE A 301 16.74 -11.51 -10.11
N GLN A 302 15.61 -12.02 -9.63
CA GLN A 302 14.91 -13.12 -10.26
C GLN A 302 13.40 -12.95 -10.11
N CYS A 303 12.67 -13.23 -11.19
CA CYS A 303 11.22 -13.36 -11.19
C CYS A 303 10.88 -14.82 -11.43
N ALA A 304 10.15 -15.42 -10.50
CA ALA A 304 9.59 -16.75 -10.65
C ALA A 304 8.12 -16.64 -11.07
N TYR A 305 7.66 -17.65 -11.80
CA TYR A 305 6.29 -17.75 -12.31
C TYR A 305 5.79 -19.21 -12.19
N PRO A 306 4.68 -19.47 -11.47
CA PRO A 306 4.20 -20.82 -11.17
C PRO A 306 3.54 -21.49 -12.38
N LEU A 307 3.32 -22.80 -12.26
CA LEU A 307 2.76 -23.64 -13.32
C LEU A 307 1.25 -23.99 -13.15
N ASP A 308 0.60 -23.80 -11.99
CA ASP A 308 -0.82 -24.17 -11.68
C ASP A 308 -1.49 -23.24 -10.61
N MET A 309 -2.80 -22.89 -10.64
CA MET A 309 -3.47 -21.95 -9.66
C MET A 309 -5.06 -21.85 -9.68
N ASN A 310 -5.81 -21.34 -8.62
CA ASN A 310 -7.34 -21.17 -8.48
C ASN A 310 -7.92 -19.98 -7.56
N VAL A 311 -9.05 -19.21 -7.78
CA VAL A 311 -9.90 -18.39 -6.79
C VAL A 311 -11.37 -17.93 -7.24
N SER A 312 -11.84 -16.70 -6.82
CA SER A 312 -13.15 -16.00 -6.76
C SER A 312 -12.94 -14.45 -6.56
N PRO A 313 -13.97 -13.55 -6.55
CA PRO A 313 -13.82 -12.13 -6.96
C PRO A 313 -14.10 -11.01 -5.92
N GLU A 314 -13.73 -9.75 -6.25
CA GLU A 314 -14.56 -8.56 -5.96
C GLU A 314 -14.40 -7.40 -7.01
N THR A 315 -15.47 -6.61 -7.16
CA THR A 315 -15.81 -5.59 -8.18
C THR A 315 -14.83 -4.40 -8.35
N VAL A 316 -14.76 -3.69 -9.50
CA VAL A 316 -15.74 -2.65 -9.96
C VAL A 316 -15.53 -2.24 -11.46
N LEU A 317 -16.63 -2.03 -12.21
CA LEU A 317 -16.78 -1.44 -13.59
C LEU A 317 -16.49 -2.28 -14.87
N ARG A 318 -17.49 -3.15 -15.18
CA ARG A 318 -17.96 -3.79 -16.44
C ARG A 318 -17.28 -3.44 -17.79
N PRO A 319 -16.89 -4.47 -18.56
CA PRO A 319 -17.76 -5.03 -19.62
C PRO A 319 -18.44 -6.36 -19.21
N ILE A 320 -19.26 -6.98 -20.08
CA ILE A 320 -19.71 -8.38 -19.87
C ILE A 320 -18.52 -9.30 -20.15
N VAL A 321 -17.81 -9.67 -19.08
CA VAL A 321 -16.71 -10.63 -19.14
C VAL A 321 -16.74 -11.46 -17.86
N SER A 322 -16.82 -12.79 -17.98
CA SER A 322 -16.57 -13.65 -16.82
C SER A 322 -15.10 -13.56 -16.45
N ASN A 323 -14.84 -13.12 -15.23
CA ASN A 323 -13.54 -13.13 -14.59
C ASN A 323 -13.41 -14.35 -13.68
N LEU A 324 -12.43 -15.21 -13.95
CA LEU A 324 -11.98 -16.22 -13.01
C LEU A 324 -10.59 -15.80 -12.50
N THR A 325 -10.59 -14.97 -11.46
CA THR A 325 -9.38 -14.65 -10.69
C THR A 325 -8.83 -15.91 -10.03
N ILE A 326 -7.51 -16.00 -9.94
CA ILE A 326 -6.84 -17.26 -9.59
C ILE A 326 -5.60 -17.02 -8.68
N SER A 327 -5.53 -17.68 -7.50
CA SER A 327 -4.55 -17.45 -6.41
C SER A 327 -4.45 -18.67 -5.48
N VAL A 328 -3.29 -19.32 -5.52
CA VAL A 328 -2.80 -20.13 -4.42
C VAL A 328 -1.37 -19.66 -4.18
N ASP A 329 -1.12 -19.11 -3.00
CA ASP A 329 0.18 -18.73 -2.43
C ASP A 329 1.28 -18.25 -3.40
N GLY A 330 1.03 -17.06 -3.99
CA GLY A 330 2.06 -16.05 -4.24
C GLY A 330 3.00 -16.25 -5.42
N GLU A 331 2.51 -15.96 -6.64
CA GLU A 331 3.24 -15.37 -7.79
C GLU A 331 2.22 -15.00 -8.90
N GLY A 332 2.66 -14.44 -10.04
CA GLY A 332 1.84 -13.60 -10.95
C GLY A 332 0.65 -14.22 -11.72
N GLU A 333 -0.21 -13.34 -12.27
CA GLU A 333 -1.57 -13.65 -12.76
C GLU A 333 -1.71 -13.72 -14.31
N PHE A 334 -2.28 -14.83 -14.79
CA PHE A 334 -2.80 -14.97 -16.16
C PHE A 334 -4.27 -14.52 -16.22
N ILE A 335 -4.60 -13.59 -17.12
CA ILE A 335 -5.98 -13.09 -17.27
C ILE A 335 -6.56 -13.66 -18.56
N VAL A 336 -7.59 -14.51 -18.41
CA VAL A 336 -8.37 -15.06 -19.53
C VAL A 336 -9.77 -14.47 -19.51
N LYS A 337 -10.23 -14.00 -20.66
CA LYS A 337 -11.52 -13.32 -20.85
C LYS A 337 -12.37 -14.04 -21.88
N MET A 338 -13.61 -14.34 -21.52
CA MET A 338 -14.65 -14.83 -22.45
C MET A 338 -15.64 -13.70 -22.74
N ALA A 339 -15.89 -13.44 -24.01
CA ALA A 339 -16.80 -12.39 -24.48
C ALA A 339 -17.67 -12.88 -25.65
N LEU A 340 -18.86 -12.29 -25.76
CA LEU A 340 -19.79 -12.49 -26.87
C LEU A 340 -19.69 -11.28 -27.80
N PHE A 341 -19.57 -11.53 -29.09
CA PHE A 341 -19.33 -10.53 -30.13
C PHE A 341 -20.54 -10.40 -31.07
N GLN A 342 -20.74 -9.19 -31.58
CA GLN A 342 -21.82 -8.82 -32.48
C GLN A 342 -21.52 -9.26 -33.93
N ASP A 343 -20.25 -9.54 -34.24
CA ASP A 343 -19.72 -9.75 -35.58
C ASP A 343 -18.89 -11.05 -35.70
N GLN A 344 -18.88 -11.61 -36.91
CA GLN A 344 -18.11 -12.81 -37.28
C GLN A 344 -16.58 -12.63 -37.23
N ASP A 345 -16.11 -11.39 -37.14
CA ASP A 345 -14.69 -11.04 -37.07
C ASP A 345 -14.20 -10.95 -35.61
N TYR A 346 -15.13 -11.05 -34.64
CA TYR A 346 -14.88 -11.04 -33.19
C TYR A 346 -14.24 -9.72 -32.73
N THR A 347 -14.76 -8.59 -33.22
CA THR A 347 -14.19 -7.25 -33.00
C THR A 347 -15.02 -6.36 -32.07
N LEU A 348 -16.35 -6.49 -32.09
CA LEU A 348 -17.28 -5.66 -31.32
C LEU A 348 -18.00 -6.52 -30.26
N PRO A 349 -17.62 -6.46 -28.97
CA PRO A 349 -18.33 -7.20 -27.92
C PRO A 349 -19.75 -6.64 -27.68
N TYR A 350 -20.62 -7.44 -27.06
CA TYR A 350 -21.87 -6.96 -26.48
C TYR A 350 -21.61 -6.29 -25.11
N GLU A 351 -22.33 -5.20 -24.85
CA GLU A 351 -22.28 -4.42 -23.60
C GLU A 351 -23.65 -4.43 -22.91
N GLY A 352 -23.71 -4.64 -21.59
CA GLY A 352 -24.97 -4.69 -20.84
C GLY A 352 -24.87 -5.52 -19.55
N ASP A 353 -26.02 -5.97 -19.05
CA ASP A 353 -26.16 -7.05 -18.03
C ASP A 353 -26.89 -8.29 -18.57
N GLU A 354 -27.59 -8.15 -19.70
CA GLU A 354 -28.37 -9.18 -20.37
C GLU A 354 -28.25 -8.93 -21.87
N VAL A 355 -28.15 -10.00 -22.68
CA VAL A 355 -28.07 -9.89 -24.14
C VAL A 355 -29.32 -10.49 -24.78
N VAL A 356 -30.20 -9.61 -25.30
CA VAL A 356 -31.47 -9.98 -25.93
C VAL A 356 -31.31 -10.08 -27.45
N LEU A 357 -31.43 -11.28 -28.02
CA LEU A 357 -31.11 -11.57 -29.43
C LEU A 357 -32.27 -12.19 -30.21
N ASP A 358 -32.36 -11.94 -31.52
CA ASP A 358 -33.41 -12.51 -32.37
C ASP A 358 -33.24 -14.04 -32.56
N VAL A 359 -34.33 -14.74 -32.89
CA VAL A 359 -34.40 -16.23 -32.91
C VAL A 359 -33.29 -16.90 -33.74
N ASP A 360 -32.92 -16.28 -34.87
CA ASP A 360 -31.93 -16.79 -35.81
C ASP A 360 -30.54 -16.13 -35.66
N SER A 361 -30.29 -15.38 -34.58
CA SER A 361 -28.98 -14.77 -34.32
C SER A 361 -27.90 -15.83 -34.09
N ILE A 362 -26.70 -15.57 -34.61
CA ILE A 362 -25.50 -16.37 -34.35
C ILE A 362 -24.77 -15.77 -33.15
N LEU A 363 -24.41 -16.61 -32.19
CA LEU A 363 -23.58 -16.25 -31.04
C LEU A 363 -22.11 -16.40 -31.44
N TYR A 364 -21.37 -15.30 -31.59
CA TYR A 364 -19.93 -15.32 -31.83
C TYR A 364 -19.19 -15.22 -30.49
N VAL A 365 -18.61 -16.31 -30.02
CA VAL A 365 -17.97 -16.39 -28.70
C VAL A 365 -16.46 -16.46 -28.85
N GLY A 366 -15.77 -15.46 -28.32
CA GLY A 366 -14.31 -15.39 -28.28
C GLY A 366 -13.79 -15.55 -26.85
N VAL A 367 -12.73 -16.32 -26.68
CA VAL A 367 -11.98 -16.47 -25.44
C VAL A 367 -10.53 -16.10 -25.70
N ILE A 368 -10.02 -15.12 -24.94
CA ILE A 368 -8.76 -14.43 -25.21
C ILE A 368 -7.89 -14.46 -23.95
N LEU A 369 -6.60 -14.81 -24.11
CA LEU A 369 -5.57 -14.60 -23.09
C LEU A 369 -5.09 -13.14 -23.14
N GLU A 370 -5.53 -12.31 -22.21
CA GLU A 370 -5.21 -10.87 -22.14
C GLU A 370 -3.87 -10.60 -21.44
N SER A 371 -3.60 -11.32 -20.35
CA SER A 371 -2.33 -11.30 -19.61
C SER A 371 -1.72 -12.70 -19.59
N GLY A 372 -0.44 -12.81 -19.96
CA GLY A 372 0.29 -14.08 -20.02
C GLY A 372 1.27 -14.18 -21.19
N ASP A 373 2.06 -15.25 -21.20
CA ASP A 373 2.93 -15.60 -22.33
C ASP A 373 2.13 -16.21 -23.50
N ALA A 374 1.47 -15.32 -24.25
CA ALA A 374 0.78 -15.60 -25.50
C ALA A 374 1.71 -16.12 -26.63
N SER A 375 3.03 -16.08 -26.45
CA SER A 375 3.99 -16.65 -27.40
C SER A 375 4.28 -18.14 -27.14
N ARG A 376 4.02 -18.60 -25.91
CA ARG A 376 4.24 -19.97 -25.46
C ARG A 376 2.95 -20.77 -25.30
N PHE A 377 1.86 -20.16 -24.85
CA PHE A 377 0.62 -20.89 -24.57
C PHE A 377 -0.46 -20.64 -25.61
N ASN A 378 -0.96 -21.73 -26.18
CA ASN A 378 -2.17 -21.72 -27.00
C ASN A 378 -3.39 -21.95 -26.11
N LEU A 379 -4.40 -21.09 -26.21
CA LEU A 379 -5.66 -21.25 -25.49
C LEU A 379 -6.47 -22.38 -26.14
N LEU A 380 -6.85 -23.40 -25.35
CA LEU A 380 -7.62 -24.57 -25.78
C LEU A 380 -8.90 -24.70 -24.94
N LEU A 381 -10.06 -24.54 -25.57
CA LEU A 381 -11.36 -24.84 -24.97
C LEU A 381 -11.58 -26.36 -24.99
N ARG A 382 -11.67 -26.99 -23.81
CA ARG A 382 -11.90 -28.44 -23.65
C ARG A 382 -13.38 -28.77 -23.72
N HIS A 383 -14.19 -28.11 -22.89
CA HIS A 383 -15.62 -28.32 -22.79
C HIS A 383 -16.35 -26.98 -22.76
N CYS A 384 -17.05 -26.64 -23.84
CA CYS A 384 -18.03 -25.56 -23.82
C CYS A 384 -19.43 -26.14 -23.82
N TYR A 385 -20.25 -25.75 -22.88
CA TYR A 385 -21.62 -26.20 -22.73
C TYR A 385 -22.52 -25.05 -22.30
N ALA A 386 -23.83 -25.27 -22.38
CA ALA A 386 -24.82 -24.33 -21.93
C ALA A 386 -25.80 -24.97 -20.95
N THR A 387 -26.45 -24.14 -20.15
CA THR A 387 -27.43 -24.50 -19.12
C THR A 387 -28.58 -23.48 -19.11
N PRO A 388 -29.77 -23.85 -18.58
CA PRO A 388 -30.90 -22.93 -18.42
C PRO A 388 -30.75 -22.02 -17.19
N THR A 389 -29.76 -22.26 -16.34
CA THR A 389 -29.47 -21.51 -15.10
C THR A 389 -27.99 -21.15 -15.03
N GLU A 390 -27.63 -20.16 -14.20
CA GLU A 390 -26.25 -19.74 -13.96
C GLU A 390 -25.36 -20.83 -13.34
N ASP A 391 -25.97 -21.90 -12.79
CA ASP A 391 -25.23 -23.00 -12.17
C ASP A 391 -24.50 -23.87 -13.21
N ARG A 392 -23.18 -23.74 -13.26
CA ARG A 392 -22.24 -24.62 -13.98
C ARG A 392 -22.53 -26.11 -13.73
N ALA A 393 -23.03 -26.48 -12.55
CA ALA A 393 -23.32 -27.85 -12.15
C ALA A 393 -24.68 -28.37 -12.63
N ASP A 394 -25.57 -27.55 -13.21
CA ASP A 394 -26.94 -27.91 -13.62
C ASP A 394 -26.98 -29.24 -14.41
N THR A 395 -27.92 -30.11 -14.07
CA THR A 395 -28.09 -31.42 -14.74
C THR A 395 -28.41 -31.31 -16.23
N LEU A 396 -29.02 -30.21 -16.69
CA LEU A 396 -29.38 -29.99 -18.09
C LEU A 396 -28.27 -29.24 -18.84
N LYS A 397 -27.25 -29.99 -19.29
CA LYS A 397 -26.12 -29.46 -20.09
C LYS A 397 -26.28 -29.73 -21.58
N TYR A 398 -26.22 -28.68 -22.40
CA TYR A 398 -26.04 -28.80 -23.85
C TYR A 398 -24.56 -28.56 -24.22
N PHE A 399 -23.82 -29.59 -24.63
CA PHE A 399 -22.40 -29.45 -25.00
C PHE A 399 -22.25 -28.94 -26.44
N ILE A 400 -21.64 -27.76 -26.58
CA ILE A 400 -21.29 -27.10 -27.84
C ILE A 400 -19.91 -27.58 -28.31
N ILE A 401 -18.94 -27.65 -27.39
CA ILE A 401 -17.60 -28.22 -27.60
C ILE A 401 -17.36 -29.29 -26.54
N LYS A 402 -16.83 -30.45 -26.95
CA LYS A 402 -16.48 -31.57 -26.06
C LYS A 402 -15.13 -32.16 -26.44
N ASN A 403 -14.24 -32.35 -25.47
CA ASN A 403 -12.85 -32.74 -25.68
C ASN A 403 -12.12 -31.93 -26.79
N GLY A 404 -12.39 -30.62 -26.86
CA GLY A 404 -11.83 -29.71 -27.87
C GLY A 404 -12.51 -29.72 -29.24
N CYS A 405 -13.49 -30.60 -29.46
CA CYS A 405 -14.17 -30.76 -30.75
C CYS A 405 -15.60 -30.22 -30.74
N PRO A 406 -16.09 -29.62 -31.83
CA PRO A 406 -17.49 -29.17 -31.94
C PRO A 406 -18.46 -30.35 -31.86
N ASN A 407 -19.66 -30.10 -31.36
CA ASN A 407 -20.76 -31.05 -31.39
C ASN A 407 -21.09 -31.42 -32.85
N GLN A 408 -20.94 -32.70 -33.22
CA GLN A 408 -21.20 -33.18 -34.59
C GLN A 408 -22.68 -33.41 -34.88
N GLU A 409 -23.54 -33.39 -33.86
CA GLU A 409 -25.00 -33.52 -34.01
C GLU A 409 -25.67 -32.17 -34.35
N ASP A 410 -24.95 -31.05 -34.22
CA ASP A 410 -25.43 -29.68 -34.49
C ASP A 410 -24.60 -29.01 -35.59
N SER A 411 -25.21 -28.84 -36.77
CA SER A 411 -24.56 -28.22 -37.92
C SER A 411 -24.33 -26.71 -37.79
N THR A 412 -24.86 -26.05 -36.76
CA THR A 412 -24.68 -24.60 -36.52
C THR A 412 -23.40 -24.29 -35.73
N VAL A 413 -22.79 -25.30 -35.09
CA VAL A 413 -21.54 -25.12 -34.34
C VAL A 413 -20.34 -25.04 -35.30
N HIS A 414 -19.62 -23.92 -35.24
CA HIS A 414 -18.43 -23.69 -36.04
C HIS A 414 -17.28 -23.20 -35.15
N VAL A 415 -16.12 -23.85 -35.22
CA VAL A 415 -14.92 -23.47 -34.46
C VAL A 415 -13.91 -22.86 -35.42
N LYS A 416 -13.70 -21.54 -35.33
CA LYS A 416 -12.78 -20.76 -36.18
C LYS A 416 -11.33 -21.01 -35.79
N GLN A 417 -11.04 -20.98 -34.49
CA GLN A 417 -9.75 -21.39 -33.93
C GLN A 417 -9.92 -21.98 -32.52
N ASN A 418 -9.14 -23.02 -32.20
CA ASN A 418 -9.06 -23.63 -30.87
C ASN A 418 -7.71 -24.34 -30.71
N GLY A 419 -6.94 -24.04 -29.66
CA GLY A 419 -5.64 -24.65 -29.38
C GLY A 419 -4.51 -24.31 -30.37
N VAL A 420 -4.60 -23.16 -31.06
CA VAL A 420 -3.64 -22.75 -32.12
C VAL A 420 -2.99 -21.37 -31.94
N SER A 421 -3.53 -20.54 -31.05
CA SER A 421 -3.06 -19.20 -30.72
C SER A 421 -3.46 -18.88 -29.29
N SER A 422 -3.16 -17.67 -28.80
CA SER A 422 -3.65 -17.13 -27.52
C SER A 422 -5.17 -16.89 -27.47
N GLU A 423 -5.90 -17.22 -28.53
CA GLU A 423 -7.33 -17.03 -28.68
C GLU A 423 -8.03 -18.32 -29.13
N SER A 424 -9.25 -18.53 -28.63
CA SER A 424 -10.19 -19.50 -29.18
C SER A 424 -11.49 -18.81 -29.56
N GLN A 425 -12.01 -19.13 -30.74
CA GLN A 425 -13.18 -18.47 -31.31
C GLN A 425 -14.10 -19.54 -31.90
N PHE A 426 -15.35 -19.55 -31.44
CA PHE A 426 -16.40 -20.43 -31.96
C PHE A 426 -17.72 -19.67 -32.09
N SER A 427 -18.61 -20.20 -32.93
CA SER A 427 -19.96 -19.71 -33.07
C SER A 427 -20.98 -20.83 -33.03
N VAL A 428 -22.19 -20.52 -32.58
CA VAL A 428 -23.36 -21.41 -32.56
C VAL A 428 -24.62 -20.59 -32.80
N GLN A 429 -25.65 -21.14 -33.43
CA GLN A 429 -26.94 -20.44 -33.54
C GLN A 429 -27.59 -20.33 -32.16
N LEU A 430 -28.26 -19.22 -31.86
CA LEU A 430 -29.02 -19.06 -30.63
C LEU A 430 -30.09 -20.17 -30.50
N PHE A 431 -30.15 -20.78 -29.33
CA PHE A 431 -31.14 -21.79 -28.96
C PHE A 431 -31.79 -21.43 -27.63
N LYS A 432 -32.75 -22.24 -27.20
CA LYS A 432 -33.30 -22.23 -25.84
C LYS A 432 -33.58 -23.65 -25.37
N PHE A 433 -33.62 -23.85 -24.06
CA PHE A 433 -33.92 -25.15 -23.49
C PHE A 433 -35.40 -25.51 -23.60
N VAL A 434 -35.70 -26.80 -23.74
CA VAL A 434 -37.09 -27.28 -23.80
C VAL A 434 -37.72 -27.18 -22.41
N GLY A 435 -38.68 -26.27 -22.25
CA GLY A 435 -39.35 -25.98 -20.98
C GLY A 435 -39.74 -24.50 -20.91
N ASP A 436 -40.00 -24.01 -19.70
CA ASP A 436 -40.21 -22.58 -19.40
C ASP A 436 -38.85 -21.92 -19.10
N HIS A 437 -37.91 -22.07 -20.03
CA HIS A 437 -36.51 -21.65 -19.91
C HIS A 437 -36.18 -20.62 -21.00
N ASP A 438 -36.45 -19.34 -20.69
CA ASP A 438 -36.18 -18.20 -21.59
C ASP A 438 -34.71 -17.71 -21.53
N LEU A 439 -33.93 -18.19 -20.55
CA LEU A 439 -32.51 -17.83 -20.35
C LEU A 439 -31.57 -18.95 -20.84
N VAL A 440 -30.40 -18.54 -21.34
CA VAL A 440 -29.26 -19.42 -21.63
C VAL A 440 -28.01 -18.84 -21.00
N TYR A 441 -27.27 -19.68 -20.27
CA TYR A 441 -25.92 -19.40 -19.79
C TYR A 441 -24.94 -20.31 -20.54
N LEU A 442 -23.78 -19.77 -20.92
CA LEU A 442 -22.68 -20.50 -21.53
C LEU A 442 -21.56 -20.70 -20.50
N HIS A 443 -20.89 -21.84 -20.58
CA HIS A 443 -19.82 -22.26 -19.69
C HIS A 443 -18.71 -22.91 -20.50
N CYS A 444 -17.47 -22.41 -20.42
CA CYS A 444 -16.33 -22.91 -21.18
C CYS A 444 -15.14 -23.25 -20.28
N GLU A 445 -14.83 -24.54 -20.16
CA GLU A 445 -13.58 -25.05 -19.59
C GLU A 445 -12.42 -24.76 -20.56
N PHE A 446 -11.45 -23.94 -20.15
CA PHE A 446 -10.24 -23.64 -20.90
C PHE A 446 -9.01 -24.35 -20.32
N HIS A 447 -7.99 -24.52 -21.16
CA HIS A 447 -6.69 -25.07 -20.83
C HIS A 447 -5.62 -24.27 -21.57
N LEU A 448 -4.58 -23.82 -20.85
CA LEU A 448 -3.42 -23.15 -21.46
C LEU A 448 -2.43 -24.22 -21.92
N CYS A 449 -2.39 -24.46 -23.22
CA CYS A 449 -1.64 -25.57 -23.80
C CYS A 449 -0.26 -25.14 -24.28
N ASP A 450 0.79 -25.87 -23.89
CA ASP A 450 2.17 -25.64 -24.34
C ASP A 450 2.47 -26.52 -25.58
N PRO A 451 2.55 -25.95 -26.80
CA PRO A 451 2.70 -26.69 -28.05
C PRO A 451 4.09 -27.32 -28.23
N LEU A 452 5.05 -27.03 -27.34
CA LEU A 452 6.35 -27.69 -27.30
C LEU A 452 6.29 -29.02 -26.54
N ASN A 453 5.36 -29.14 -25.59
CA ASN A 453 5.26 -30.28 -24.68
C ASN A 453 4.05 -31.19 -24.99
N GLU A 454 2.96 -30.64 -25.52
CA GLU A 454 1.74 -31.38 -25.83
C GLU A 454 1.06 -30.94 -27.13
N LYS A 455 0.12 -31.76 -27.63
CA LYS A 455 -0.57 -31.51 -28.90
C LYS A 455 -1.82 -30.65 -28.69
N CYS A 456 -1.65 -29.34 -28.76
CA CYS A 456 -2.74 -28.37 -28.51
C CYS A 456 -3.91 -28.43 -29.48
N LYS A 457 -3.66 -28.64 -30.78
CA LYS A 457 -4.74 -28.70 -31.77
C LYS A 457 -5.47 -30.05 -31.71
N PRO A 458 -6.77 -30.09 -31.31
CA PRO A 458 -7.52 -31.34 -31.21
C PRO A 458 -7.74 -31.98 -32.58
N SER A 459 -7.87 -33.32 -32.59
CA SER A 459 -8.00 -34.11 -33.81
C SER A 459 -9.40 -34.69 -33.96
N CYS A 460 -10.32 -33.86 -34.45
CA CYS A 460 -11.75 -34.17 -34.52
C CYS A 460 -12.08 -35.13 -35.67
N SER A 461 -11.79 -36.42 -35.50
CA SER A 461 -12.23 -37.49 -36.41
C SER A 461 -13.53 -38.12 -35.89
N GLY A 462 -14.55 -38.25 -36.74
CA GLY A 462 -15.93 -38.63 -36.36
C GLY A 462 -16.16 -40.06 -35.84
N ASN A 463 -15.14 -40.73 -35.32
CA ASN A 463 -15.20 -42.08 -34.75
C ASN A 463 -14.57 -42.18 -33.34
N GLN A 464 -14.47 -41.07 -32.58
CA GLN A 464 -14.11 -41.16 -31.16
C GLN A 464 -15.32 -41.56 -30.30
N LEU A 465 -15.47 -42.87 -30.16
CA LEU A 465 -16.00 -43.63 -29.02
C LEU A 465 -16.75 -42.85 -27.92
N ARG A 466 -18.03 -43.21 -27.74
CA ARG A 466 -18.72 -43.11 -26.45
C ARG A 466 -17.93 -43.89 -25.38
N SER A 467 -17.20 -43.21 -24.49
CA SER A 467 -17.01 -43.60 -23.07
C SER A 467 -15.90 -42.79 -22.38
N THR A 468 -16.29 -41.87 -21.51
CA THR A 468 -15.67 -41.58 -20.20
C THR A 468 -16.59 -40.59 -19.48
N GLU A 469 -16.59 -40.57 -18.15
CA GLU A 469 -17.24 -39.48 -17.41
C GLU A 469 -16.58 -38.16 -17.79
N VAL A 470 -17.40 -37.13 -18.04
CA VAL A 470 -16.88 -35.79 -18.36
C VAL A 470 -16.49 -35.12 -17.04
N VAL A 471 -15.25 -35.35 -16.62
CA VAL A 471 -14.64 -34.67 -15.47
C VAL A 471 -14.27 -33.25 -15.93
N ILE A 472 -15.15 -32.29 -15.63
CA ILE A 472 -14.94 -30.86 -15.90
C ILE A 472 -14.17 -30.28 -14.72
N ASN A 473 -13.02 -29.63 -14.97
CA ASN A 473 -12.36 -28.85 -13.93
C ASN A 473 -13.13 -27.55 -13.67
N SER A 474 -14.01 -27.53 -12.65
CA SER A 474 -14.83 -26.36 -12.31
C SER A 474 -14.02 -25.08 -12.03
N ALA A 475 -12.73 -25.21 -11.69
CA ALA A 475 -11.81 -24.09 -11.45
C ALA A 475 -11.11 -23.55 -12.71
N GLN A 476 -11.48 -24.04 -13.90
CA GLN A 476 -11.02 -23.51 -15.20
C GLN A 476 -12.20 -23.19 -16.14
N VAL A 477 -13.40 -22.95 -15.59
CA VAL A 477 -14.62 -22.63 -16.34
C VAL A 477 -14.89 -21.13 -16.32
N LEU A 478 -15.00 -20.54 -17.52
CA LEU A 478 -15.50 -19.19 -17.76
C LEU A 478 -16.98 -19.24 -18.09
N ASP A 479 -17.75 -18.26 -17.62
CA ASP A 479 -19.20 -18.18 -17.84
C ASP A 479 -19.57 -17.05 -18.81
N LEU A 480 -20.75 -17.10 -19.42
CA LEU A 480 -21.33 -15.96 -20.14
C LEU A 480 -22.85 -16.06 -20.19
N GLY A 481 -23.53 -15.06 -19.63
CA GLY A 481 -24.99 -14.96 -19.65
C GLY A 481 -25.49 -13.94 -18.62
N PRO A 482 -26.83 -13.76 -18.51
CA PRO A 482 -27.86 -14.42 -19.30
C PRO A 482 -27.91 -13.93 -20.77
N ILE A 483 -28.04 -14.87 -21.69
CA ILE A 483 -28.44 -14.62 -23.09
C ILE A 483 -29.91 -14.97 -23.20
N THR A 484 -30.73 -14.07 -23.75
CA THR A 484 -32.18 -14.29 -23.89
C THR A 484 -32.61 -14.19 -25.34
N GLN A 485 -33.52 -15.08 -25.73
CA GLN A 485 -34.17 -14.99 -27.01
C GLN A 485 -35.25 -13.92 -26.93
N LYS A 486 -35.09 -12.85 -27.71
CA LYS A 486 -36.13 -11.86 -27.96
C LYS A 486 -37.37 -12.61 -28.41
N ARG A 487 -38.43 -12.53 -27.61
CA ARG A 487 -39.72 -13.14 -27.97
C ARG A 487 -40.09 -12.59 -29.34
N ALA A 488 -40.18 -13.49 -30.33
CA ALA A 488 -40.71 -13.16 -31.62
C ALA A 488 -42.02 -12.42 -31.36
N SER A 489 -42.09 -11.16 -31.81
CA SER A 489 -43.37 -10.48 -31.83
C SER A 489 -44.28 -11.36 -32.67
N SER A 490 -45.21 -12.05 -32.02
CA SER A 490 -46.40 -12.45 -32.73
C SER A 490 -46.90 -11.17 -33.37
N GLU A 491 -46.87 -11.11 -34.71
CA GLU A 491 -47.87 -10.30 -35.39
C GLU A 491 -49.19 -10.59 -34.66
N PRO A 492 -49.94 -9.57 -34.23
CA PRO A 492 -51.16 -9.82 -33.49
C PRO A 492 -52.02 -10.70 -34.40
N VAL A 493 -52.11 -11.98 -34.05
CA VAL A 493 -52.97 -12.93 -34.75
C VAL A 493 -54.33 -12.32 -34.57
N MET A 494 -54.81 -11.72 -35.66
CA MET A 494 -56.09 -11.02 -35.70
C MET A 494 -57.15 -12.11 -35.69
N SER A 495 -57.31 -12.68 -34.50
CA SER A 495 -58.35 -13.56 -34.03
C SER A 495 -59.62 -12.71 -33.91
N GLY A 496 -60.03 -12.17 -35.05
CA GLY A 496 -61.29 -11.50 -35.28
C GLY A 496 -62.43 -12.50 -35.24
N ALA A 497 -62.60 -13.17 -34.10
CA ALA A 497 -63.92 -13.59 -33.66
C ALA A 497 -64.73 -12.30 -33.48
N PRO A 498 -65.78 -12.05 -34.28
CA PRO A 498 -66.45 -10.77 -34.28
C PRO A 498 -67.22 -10.58 -32.97
N THR A 499 -66.70 -9.75 -32.07
CA THR A 499 -67.44 -9.33 -30.88
C THR A 499 -68.67 -8.52 -31.30
N THR A 500 -69.84 -9.13 -31.15
CA THR A 500 -71.17 -8.60 -31.48
C THR A 500 -71.62 -7.49 -30.53
N ALA A 501 -70.87 -6.38 -30.52
CA ALA A 501 -71.18 -5.17 -29.75
C ALA A 501 -70.96 -3.86 -30.53
N GLY A 502 -70.10 -3.84 -31.56
CA GLY A 502 -69.78 -2.62 -32.33
C GLY A 502 -70.68 -2.32 -33.55
N PHE A 503 -71.48 -3.28 -34.02
CA PHE A 503 -72.12 -3.21 -35.35
C PHE A 503 -73.48 -2.49 -35.42
N LEU A 504 -74.09 -2.11 -34.29
CA LEU A 504 -75.43 -1.51 -34.28
C LEU A 504 -75.47 0.03 -34.28
N VAL A 505 -74.33 0.72 -34.15
CA VAL A 505 -74.29 2.20 -34.09
C VAL A 505 -73.91 2.82 -35.43
N ALA A 506 -73.09 2.16 -36.26
CA ALA A 506 -72.66 2.68 -37.55
C ALA A 506 -73.74 2.63 -38.65
N TRP A 507 -74.70 1.69 -38.56
CA TRP A 507 -75.73 1.50 -39.59
C TRP A 507 -76.95 2.44 -39.46
N LEU A 508 -77.12 3.13 -38.33
CA LEU A 508 -78.23 4.07 -38.11
C LEU A 508 -77.95 5.49 -38.62
N MET A 509 -76.68 5.88 -38.79
CA MET A 509 -76.29 7.24 -39.19
C MET A 509 -76.11 7.43 -40.71
N VAL A 510 -76.11 6.35 -41.50
CA VAL A 510 -75.93 6.40 -42.96
C VAL A 510 -77.24 6.24 -43.74
N LEU A 511 -78.29 5.68 -43.13
CA LEU A 511 -79.59 5.45 -43.78
C LEU A 511 -80.61 6.58 -43.62
N LEU A 512 -80.40 7.52 -42.68
CA LEU A 512 -81.32 8.65 -42.46
C LEU A 512 -81.29 9.75 -43.56
N PRO A 513 -80.16 10.06 -44.23
CA PRO A 513 -80.16 11.04 -45.34
C PRO A 513 -80.78 10.49 -46.64
N VAL A 514 -80.73 9.18 -46.86
CA VAL A 514 -81.16 8.54 -48.12
C VAL A 514 -82.69 8.40 -48.20
N LEU A 515 -83.38 8.32 -47.06
CA LEU A 515 -84.85 8.21 -46.99
C LEU A 515 -85.61 9.55 -47.03
N LEU A 516 -84.91 10.70 -46.94
CA LEU A 516 -85.52 12.03 -46.99
C LEU A 516 -85.42 12.73 -48.36
N ALA A 517 -84.74 12.13 -49.34
CA ALA A 517 -84.67 12.61 -50.72
C ALA A 517 -85.68 11.92 -51.68
N GLY A 518 -86.67 11.20 -51.14
CA GLY A 518 -87.71 10.51 -51.90
C GLY A 518 -89.13 11.04 -51.67
N LEU A 519 -89.28 12.18 -50.99
CA LEU A 519 -90.56 12.79 -50.62
C LEU A 519 -90.57 14.31 -50.81
N PHE A 520 -90.18 14.78 -52.00
CA PHE A 520 -90.64 16.03 -52.62
C PHE A 520 -90.46 15.97 -54.15
#